data_AF-R1GNL3-F1
#
_entry.id   AF-R1GNL3-F1
#
_cell.length_a   1.000
_cell.length_b   1.000
_cell.length_c   1.000
_cell.angle_alpha   90.00
_cell.angle_beta   90.00
_cell.angle_gamma   90.00
#
_symmetry.space_group_name_H-M   'P 1'
#
loop_
_entity.id
_entity.type
_entity.pdbx_description
1 polymer ?
#
loop_
_entity_poly.entity_id
_entity_poly.type
_entity_poly.pdbx_seq_one_letter_code
_entity_poly.pdbx_strand_id
1 'polypeptide(L)'
;MVEGSCCCGAVRIKSTGEIQAKALCHCLDCRKITGSTYSTNIIVAGNGFSVTKGTPKQFSKKAESGKTITSNFCGDCGSTLWRESETFGDARIIKVGVIDAIAGLEQKEAM
;
A
#
# COMPACT_ATOMS: atom_id res chain seq x y z
N MET A 1 -1.21 -5.40 -13.68
CA MET A 1 -1.66 -4.01 -13.42
C MET A 1 -2.53 -4.04 -12.18
N VAL A 2 -2.29 -3.14 -11.23
CA VAL A 2 -3.05 -3.02 -9.98
C VAL A 2 -3.77 -1.68 -9.99
N GLU A 3 -5.07 -1.70 -9.76
CA GLU A 3 -5.89 -0.50 -9.56
C GLU A 3 -6.64 -0.63 -8.24
N GLY A 4 -6.79 0.49 -7.54
CA GLY A 4 -7.41 0.49 -6.24
C GLY A 4 -7.89 1.86 -5.81
N SER A 5 -8.75 1.86 -4.80
CA SER A 5 -9.36 3.07 -4.27
C SER A 5 -9.54 3.01 -2.76
N CYS A 6 -9.57 4.18 -2.11
CA CYS A 6 -9.99 4.24 -0.72
C CYS A 6 -11.48 3.87 -0.57
N CYS A 7 -11.94 3.59 0.66
CA CYS A 7 -13.31 3.17 0.91
C CYS A 7 -14.39 4.11 0.34
N CYS A 8 -14.15 5.43 0.34
CA CYS A 8 -15.07 6.41 -0.25
C CYS A 8 -14.82 6.71 -1.75
N GLY A 9 -13.77 6.14 -2.36
CA GLY A 9 -13.43 6.35 -3.77
C GLY A 9 -12.86 7.75 -4.12
N ALA A 10 -12.60 8.60 -3.12
CA ALA A 10 -12.05 9.95 -3.31
C ALA A 10 -10.57 9.92 -3.75
N VAL A 11 -9.81 8.94 -3.27
CA VAL A 11 -8.41 8.69 -3.66
C VAL A 11 -8.34 7.39 -4.45
N ARG A 12 -7.69 7.43 -5.62
CA ARG A 12 -7.46 6.26 -6.49
C ARG A 12 -5.99 6.14 -6.85
N ILE A 13 -5.52 4.91 -6.94
CA ILE A 13 -4.15 4.56 -7.30
C ILE A 13 -4.12 3.59 -8.46
N LYS A 14 -3.03 3.63 -9.21
CA LYS A 14 -2.71 2.68 -10.27
C LYS A 14 -1.24 2.33 -10.20
N SER A 15 -0.93 1.04 -10.40
CA SER A 15 0.44 0.58 -10.64
C SER A 15 0.50 -0.33 -11.87
N THR A 16 1.38 0.03 -12.80
CA THR A 16 1.80 -0.84 -13.89
C THR A 16 3.12 -1.57 -13.60
N GLY A 17 3.76 -1.26 -12.46
CA GLY A 17 4.98 -1.91 -12.01
C GLY A 17 4.77 -3.37 -11.63
N GLU A 18 5.85 -4.15 -11.68
CA GLU A 18 5.87 -5.55 -11.24
C GLU A 18 5.64 -5.66 -9.72
N ILE A 19 4.93 -6.71 -9.30
CA ILE A 19 4.83 -7.06 -7.88
C ILE A 19 6.12 -7.76 -7.48
N GLN A 20 6.97 -7.07 -6.72
CA GLN A 20 8.26 -7.58 -6.27
C GLN A 20 8.13 -8.55 -5.09
N ALA A 21 7.10 -8.35 -4.26
CA ALA A 21 6.83 -9.22 -3.12
C ALA A 21 5.38 -9.11 -2.63
N LYS A 22 4.94 -10.16 -1.93
CA LYS A 22 3.68 -10.21 -1.18
C LYS A 22 4.02 -10.47 0.28
N ALA A 23 3.39 -9.75 1.21
CA ALA A 23 3.74 -9.84 2.62
C ALA A 23 2.54 -9.69 3.55
N LEU A 24 2.40 -10.63 4.49
CA LEU A 24 1.60 -10.45 5.69
C LEU A 24 2.47 -9.78 6.76
N CYS A 25 2.02 -8.64 7.28
CA CYS A 25 2.74 -7.89 8.30
C CYS A 25 1.93 -7.82 9.60
N HIS A 26 2.54 -8.32 10.68
CA HIS A 26 1.91 -8.46 12.00
C HIS A 26 2.30 -7.37 13.00
N CYS A 27 3.12 -6.38 12.58
CA CYS A 27 3.55 -5.32 13.47
C CYS A 27 2.38 -4.49 13.99
N LEU A 28 2.58 -3.82 15.13
CA LEU A 28 1.53 -3.05 15.79
C LEU A 28 0.94 -1.96 14.88
N ASP A 29 1.77 -1.28 14.07
CA ASP A 29 1.30 -0.30 13.08
C ASP A 29 0.33 -0.93 12.08
N CYS A 30 0.69 -2.07 11.51
CA CYS A 30 -0.14 -2.75 10.52
C CYS A 30 -1.46 -3.21 11.13
N ARG A 31 -1.45 -3.70 12.37
CA ARG A 31 -2.67 -4.03 13.13
C ARG A 31 -3.54 -2.81 13.39
N LYS A 32 -2.95 -1.67 13.76
CA LYS A 32 -3.67 -0.42 14.04
C LYS A 32 -4.25 0.21 12.77
N ILE A 33 -3.53 0.13 11.66
CA ILE A 33 -3.97 0.64 10.35
C ILE A 33 -5.17 -0.15 9.82
N THR A 34 -5.15 -1.48 9.94
CA THR A 34 -6.20 -2.33 9.38
C THR A 34 -7.34 -2.63 10.35
N GLY A 35 -7.13 -2.42 11.66
CA GLY A 35 -8.05 -2.91 12.69
C GLY A 35 -8.10 -4.44 12.80
N SER A 36 -7.16 -5.16 12.16
CA SER A 36 -7.10 -6.62 12.10
C SER A 36 -5.82 -7.16 12.77
N THR A 37 -5.66 -8.49 12.80
CA THR A 37 -4.48 -9.16 13.36
C THR A 37 -3.23 -8.99 12.50
N TYR A 38 -3.38 -8.53 11.25
CA TYR A 38 -2.29 -8.21 10.32
C TYR A 38 -2.75 -7.28 9.20
N SER A 39 -1.79 -6.88 8.36
CA SER A 39 -2.03 -6.24 7.07
C SER A 39 -1.49 -7.12 5.95
N THR A 40 -2.29 -7.37 4.92
CA THR A 40 -1.85 -7.98 3.66
C THR A 40 -1.36 -6.87 2.72
N ASN A 41 -0.15 -7.01 2.22
CA ASN A 41 0.50 -5.99 1.39
C ASN A 41 1.13 -6.62 0.15
N ILE A 42 1.20 -5.82 -0.91
CA ILE A 42 2.09 -6.07 -2.04
C ILE A 42 3.12 -4.95 -2.11
N ILE A 43 4.33 -5.29 -2.54
CA ILE A 43 5.40 -4.34 -2.80
C ILE A 43 5.53 -4.26 -4.32
N VAL A 44 5.31 -3.07 -4.87
CA VAL A 44 5.47 -2.80 -6.30
C VAL A 44 6.59 -1.80 -6.52
N ALA A 45 7.27 -1.88 -7.66
CA ALA A 45 8.24 -0.87 -8.06
C ALA A 45 7.62 0.54 -8.05
N GLY A 46 8.40 1.56 -7.70
CA GLY A 46 7.94 2.95 -7.74
C GLY A 46 7.66 3.41 -9.17
N ASN A 47 8.45 2.94 -10.13
CA ASN A 47 8.20 3.14 -11.54
C ASN A 47 6.85 2.49 -11.96
N GLY A 48 5.98 3.30 -12.55
CA GLY A 48 4.64 2.89 -12.97
C GLY A 48 3.56 3.01 -11.88
N PHE A 49 3.89 3.45 -10.67
CA PHE A 49 2.92 3.82 -9.64
C PHE A 49 2.45 5.27 -9.81
N SER A 50 1.16 5.51 -9.69
CA SER A 50 0.58 6.86 -9.72
C SER A 50 -0.70 6.97 -8.90
N VAL A 51 -0.96 8.17 -8.39
CA VAL A 51 -2.27 8.56 -7.86
C VAL A 51 -3.08 9.11 -9.03
N THR A 52 -4.17 8.45 -9.38
CA THR A 52 -4.99 8.79 -10.56
C THR A 52 -6.15 9.73 -10.22
N LYS A 53 -6.51 9.84 -8.94
CA LYS A 53 -7.54 10.75 -8.44
C LYS A 53 -7.29 11.11 -6.97
N GLY A 54 -7.55 12.35 -6.62
CA GLY A 54 -7.51 12.85 -5.24
C GLY A 54 -6.09 13.09 -4.71
N THR A 55 -6.00 13.61 -3.50
CA THR A 55 -4.71 13.87 -2.82
C THR A 55 -4.72 13.17 -1.46
N PRO A 56 -3.85 12.17 -1.23
CA PRO A 56 -3.76 11.52 0.07
C PRO A 56 -3.21 12.50 1.12
N LYS A 57 -3.59 12.30 2.37
CA LYS A 57 -2.84 12.82 3.51
C LYS A 57 -1.66 11.91 3.82
N GLN A 58 -0.62 12.48 4.40
CA GLN A 58 0.60 11.77 4.77
C GLN A 58 0.82 11.84 6.27
N PHE A 59 1.32 10.74 6.83
CA PHE A 59 1.80 10.68 8.20
C PHE A 59 3.09 9.87 8.26
N SER A 60 4.17 10.49 8.75
CA SER A 60 5.48 9.87 8.86
C SER A 60 5.87 9.66 10.32
N LYS A 61 6.45 8.51 10.63
CA LYS A 61 6.99 8.19 11.96
C LYS A 61 8.23 7.29 11.83
N LYS A 62 8.95 7.13 12.94
CA LYS A 62 9.93 6.04 13.06
C LYS A 62 9.21 4.71 13.27
N ALA A 63 9.52 3.74 12.41
CA ALA A 63 9.11 2.36 12.60
C ALA A 63 9.94 1.70 13.70
N GLU A 64 9.54 0.50 14.11
CA GLU A 64 10.31 -0.33 15.06
C GLU A 64 11.73 -0.65 14.54
N SER A 65 11.92 -0.67 13.21
CA SER A 65 13.24 -0.80 12.58
C SER A 65 14.13 0.44 12.71
N GLY A 66 13.65 1.53 13.32
CA GLY A 66 14.34 2.82 13.39
C GLY A 66 14.33 3.63 12.08
N LYS A 67 13.81 3.06 10.99
CA LYS A 67 13.66 3.74 9.69
C LYS A 67 12.38 4.57 9.63
N THR A 68 12.41 5.63 8.82
CA THR A 68 11.23 6.46 8.59
C THR A 68 10.24 5.71 7.72
N ILE A 69 8.98 5.65 8.16
CA ILE A 69 7.89 5.08 7.38
C ILE A 69 6.77 6.11 7.22
N THR A 70 6.32 6.31 5.99
CA THR A 70 5.27 7.25 5.62
C THR A 70 4.04 6.48 5.19
N SER A 71 2.91 6.75 5.84
CA SER A 71 1.59 6.23 5.45
C SER A 71 0.87 7.27 4.59
N ASN A 72 0.36 6.83 3.45
CA ASN A 72 -0.47 7.63 2.54
C ASN A 72 -1.92 7.14 2.64
N PHE A 73 -2.82 8.01 3.09
CA PHE A 73 -4.19 7.63 3.42
C PHE A 73 -5.20 8.69 2.97
N CYS A 74 -6.44 8.26 2.75
CA CYS A 74 -7.53 9.17 2.42
C CYS A 74 -7.88 10.05 3.63
N GLY A 75 -7.85 11.37 3.44
CA GLY A 75 -8.20 12.33 4.48
C GLY A 75 -9.67 12.30 4.91
N ASP A 76 -10.55 11.74 4.08
CA ASP A 76 -12.00 11.76 4.27
C ASP A 76 -12.51 10.48 4.95
N CYS A 77 -12.01 9.31 4.55
CA CYS A 77 -12.46 8.01 5.09
C CYS A 77 -11.39 7.23 5.88
N GLY A 78 -10.17 7.76 6.01
CA GLY A 78 -9.09 7.16 6.79
C GLY A 78 -8.42 5.92 6.18
N SER A 79 -8.91 5.38 5.06
CA SER A 79 -8.29 4.21 4.42
C SER A 79 -6.84 4.50 4.05
N THR A 80 -5.91 3.73 4.60
CA THR A 80 -4.50 3.76 4.19
C THR A 80 -4.35 2.97 2.89
N LEU A 81 -3.88 3.62 1.82
CA LEU A 81 -3.76 2.99 0.51
C LEU A 81 -2.37 2.36 0.31
N TRP A 82 -1.30 3.08 0.66
CA TRP A 82 0.07 2.54 0.60
C TRP A 82 0.97 3.15 1.67
N ARG A 83 2.12 2.52 1.89
CA ARG A 83 3.22 3.05 2.69
C ARG A 83 4.52 3.10 1.88
N GLU A 84 5.43 3.94 2.34
CA GLU A 84 6.78 4.14 1.80
C GLU A 84 7.77 4.12 2.96
N SER A 85 8.96 3.57 2.74
CA SER A 85 10.03 3.56 3.74
C SER A 85 11.37 3.51 3.02
N GLU A 86 12.38 4.17 3.59
CA GLU A 86 13.78 4.13 3.13
C GLU A 86 14.29 2.70 2.94
N THR A 87 13.76 1.74 3.71
CA THR A 87 14.10 0.30 3.59
C THR A 87 13.79 -0.28 2.21
N PHE A 88 12.78 0.25 1.52
CA PHE A 88 12.30 -0.29 0.24
C PHE A 88 12.60 0.63 -0.95
N GLY A 89 13.48 1.62 -0.78
CA GLY A 89 13.85 2.54 -1.85
C GLY A 89 12.65 3.29 -2.43
N ASP A 90 12.47 3.21 -3.75
CA ASP A 90 11.35 3.81 -4.47
C ASP A 90 10.09 2.95 -4.48
N ALA A 91 10.11 1.74 -3.94
CA ALA A 91 8.96 0.84 -3.97
C ALA A 91 7.76 1.38 -3.18
N ARG A 92 6.56 0.87 -3.51
CA ARG A 92 5.30 1.22 -2.87
C ARG A 92 4.68 0.00 -2.22
N ILE A 93 4.42 0.08 -0.92
CA ILE A 93 3.82 -1.00 -0.14
C ILE A 93 2.31 -0.78 -0.13
N ILE A 94 1.61 -1.30 -1.14
CA ILE A 94 0.16 -1.14 -1.30
C ILE A 94 -0.58 -2.08 -0.37
N LYS A 95 -1.63 -1.57 0.29
CA LYS A 95 -2.56 -2.37 1.10
C LYS A 95 -3.47 -3.17 0.19
N VAL A 96 -3.47 -4.49 0.31
CA VAL A 96 -4.26 -5.35 -0.59
C VAL A 96 -5.76 -5.07 -0.48
N GLY A 97 -6.24 -4.69 0.71
CA GLY A 97 -7.66 -4.38 0.95
C GLY A 97 -8.19 -3.14 0.22
N VAL A 98 -7.34 -2.34 -0.45
CA VAL A 98 -7.78 -1.20 -1.28
C VAL A 98 -7.79 -1.52 -2.78
N ILE A 99 -7.46 -2.75 -3.19
CA ILE A 99 -7.43 -3.15 -4.60
C ILE A 99 -8.84 -3.54 -5.05
N ASP A 100 -9.34 -2.88 -6.09
CA ASP A 100 -10.74 -3.00 -6.51
C ASP A 100 -11.01 -4.31 -7.28
N ALA A 101 -9.99 -4.91 -7.91
CA ALA A 101 -10.11 -6.15 -8.68
C ALA A 101 -9.05 -7.20 -8.27
N ILE A 102 -9.52 -8.34 -7.77
CA ILE A 102 -8.66 -9.45 -7.27
C ILE A 102 -7.81 -10.06 -8.40
N ALA A 103 -8.28 -10.03 -9.64
CA ALA A 103 -7.52 -10.50 -10.81
C ALA A 103 -6.14 -9.82 -10.96
N GLY A 104 -5.95 -8.63 -10.38
CA GLY A 104 -4.66 -7.92 -10.37
C GLY A 104 -3.61 -8.48 -9.39
N LEU A 105 -3.97 -9.47 -8.56
CA LEU A 105 -3.09 -10.06 -7.53
C LEU A 105 -2.47 -11.40 -7.95
N GLU A 106 -2.89 -11.96 -9.07
CA GLU A 106 -2.38 -13.22 -9.61
C GLU A 106 -1.10 -12.94 -10.42
N GLN A 107 0.05 -13.24 -9.84
CA GLN A 107 1.23 -13.55 -10.64
C GLN A 107 1.41 -15.05 -10.54
N LYS A 108 1.47 -15.72 -11.71
CA LYS A 108 1.85 -17.12 -11.83
C LYS A 108 3.09 -17.34 -10.98
N GLU A 109 3.03 -18.31 -10.08
CA GLU A 109 4.22 -18.85 -9.43
C GLU A 109 5.18 -19.26 -10.54
N ALA A 110 6.27 -18.51 -10.71
CA ALA A 110 7.41 -19.00 -11.45
C ALA A 110 8.07 -20.04 -10.53
N MET A 111 7.77 -21.31 -10.81
CA MET A 111 8.45 -22.46 -10.24
C MET A 111 9.83 -22.61 -10.86
#